data_AF-A0A354GFJ0-F1
#
_entry.id   AF-A0A354GFJ0-F1
#
_cell.length_a   1.000
_cell.length_b   1.000
_cell.length_c   1.000
_cell.angle_alpha   90.00
_cell.angle_beta   90.00
_cell.angle_gamma   90.00
#
_symmetry.space_group_name_H-M   'P 1'
#
loop_
_entity.id
_entity.type
_entity.pdbx_description
1 polymer ?
#
loop_
_entity_poly.entity_id
_entity_poly.type
_entity_poly.pdbx_seq_one_letter_code
_entity_poly.pdbx_strand_id
1 'polypeptide(L)'
;GKTIALFGLGDQYGYREFFIDGVGMLAKVILKNGGKIIGKWPIEGYDFTESKAKVEDEDLFYGLAIDEDNQPELTQERVKNWLNQLESESI
;
A
#
# COMPACT_ATOMS: atom_id res chain seq x y z
N GLY A 1 -18.98 -9.93 -1.07
CA GLY A 1 -17.58 -10.24 -1.43
C GLY A 1 -16.75 -10.39 -0.17
N LYS A 2 -15.45 -10.72 -0.29
CA LYS A 2 -14.51 -10.64 0.83
C LYS A 2 -13.98 -9.21 0.96
N THR A 3 -13.70 -8.75 2.17
CA THR A 3 -12.96 -7.51 2.45
C THR A 3 -11.50 -7.88 2.69
N ILE A 4 -10.57 -7.21 2.01
CA ILE A 4 -9.13 -7.48 2.07
C ILE A 4 -8.40 -6.17 2.38
N ALA A 5 -7.45 -6.22 3.30
CA ALA A 5 -6.44 -5.19 3.51
C ALA A 5 -5.10 -5.73 3.01
N LEU A 6 -4.30 -4.88 2.37
CA LEU A 6 -2.99 -5.26 1.81
C LEU A 6 -1.88 -4.44 2.48
N PHE A 7 -0.72 -5.05 2.66
CA PHE A 7 0.52 -4.36 2.94
C PHE A 7 1.64 -5.00 2.12
N GLY A 8 2.70 -4.24 1.82
CA GLY A 8 3.85 -4.74 1.08
C GLY A 8 5.13 -4.00 1.45
N LEU A 9 6.24 -4.73 1.34
CA LEU A 9 7.58 -4.19 1.50
C LEU A 9 8.14 -3.82 0.13
N GLY A 10 8.98 -2.79 0.09
CA GLY A 10 9.71 -2.38 -1.11
C GLY A 10 10.91 -1.52 -0.76
N ASP A 11 11.75 -1.29 -1.75
CA ASP A 11 12.90 -0.38 -1.67
C ASP A 11 12.67 0.73 -2.70
N GLN A 12 12.31 1.91 -2.19
CA GLN A 12 11.91 3.04 -3.02
C GLN A 12 13.06 3.60 -3.85
N TYR A 13 14.32 3.39 -3.45
CA TYR A 13 15.48 3.90 -4.18
C TYR A 13 16.11 2.87 -5.12
N GLY A 14 16.20 1.61 -4.71
CA GLY A 14 16.74 0.52 -5.55
C GLY A 14 15.77 0.07 -6.65
N TYR A 15 14.47 0.22 -6.43
CA TYR A 15 13.42 -0.20 -7.38
C TYR A 15 12.37 0.90 -7.61
N ARG A 16 12.82 2.13 -7.89
CA ARG A 16 11.97 3.32 -8.07
C ARG A 16 10.78 3.13 -9.02
N GLU A 17 10.92 2.31 -10.06
CA GLU A 17 9.86 2.05 -11.06
C GLU A 17 8.94 0.86 -10.70
N PHE A 18 9.27 0.13 -9.63
CA PHE A 18 8.57 -1.09 -9.21
C PHE A 18 8.25 -1.09 -7.72
N PHE A 19 8.24 0.09 -7.07
CA PHE A 19 8.09 0.21 -5.64
C PHE A 19 6.78 -0.48 -5.22
N ILE A 20 6.86 -1.46 -4.33
CA ILE A 20 5.76 -2.28 -3.80
C ILE A 20 4.80 -2.88 -4.86
N ASP A 21 5.27 -3.13 -6.09
CA ASP A 21 4.45 -3.61 -7.22
C ASP A 21 3.57 -4.83 -6.90
N GLY A 22 4.05 -5.72 -6.03
CA GLY A 22 3.31 -6.91 -5.58
C GLY A 22 1.95 -6.58 -4.97
N VAL A 23 1.83 -5.45 -4.25
CA VAL A 23 0.55 -4.97 -3.68
C VAL A 23 -0.44 -4.67 -4.80
N GLY A 24 0.01 -3.95 -5.84
CA GLY A 24 -0.81 -3.62 -7.01
C GLY A 24 -1.26 -4.85 -7.79
N MET A 25 -0.38 -5.82 -7.97
CA MET A 25 -0.71 -7.08 -8.64
C MET A 25 -1.79 -7.86 -7.89
N LEU A 26 -1.68 -7.96 -6.56
CA LEU A 26 -2.70 -8.59 -5.72
C LEU A 26 -4.02 -7.80 -5.77
N ALA A 27 -3.96 -6.49 -5.66
CA ALA A 27 -5.13 -5.61 -5.71
C ALA A 27 -5.93 -5.82 -7.00
N LYS A 28 -5.26 -5.86 -8.15
CA LYS A 28 -5.87 -6.13 -9.46
C LYS A 28 -6.62 -7.46 -9.49
N VAL A 29 -6.02 -8.53 -8.94
CA VAL A 29 -6.66 -9.85 -8.85
C VAL A 29 -7.87 -9.82 -7.93
N ILE A 30 -7.76 -9.17 -6.76
CA ILE A 30 -8.84 -9.06 -5.78
C ILE A 30 -10.04 -8.33 -6.36
N LEU A 31 -9.84 -7.16 -6.96
CA LEU A 31 -10.90 -6.34 -7.56
C LEU A 31 -11.58 -7.07 -8.72
N LYS A 32 -10.80 -7.71 -9.59
CA LYS A 32 -11.34 -8.53 -10.70
C LYS A 32 -12.27 -9.65 -10.22
N ASN A 33 -12.07 -10.17 -9.01
CA ASN A 33 -12.86 -11.23 -8.40
C ASN A 33 -13.94 -10.71 -7.43
N GLY A 34 -14.27 -9.41 -7.44
CA GLY A 34 -15.32 -8.83 -6.61
C GLY A 34 -14.98 -8.71 -5.13
N GLY A 35 -13.68 -8.72 -4.79
CA GLY A 35 -13.20 -8.35 -3.46
C GLY A 35 -13.24 -6.84 -3.25
N LYS A 36 -13.47 -6.43 -2.00
CA LYS A 36 -13.36 -5.02 -1.56
C LYS A 36 -11.99 -4.82 -0.93
N ILE A 37 -11.27 -3.80 -1.36
CA ILE A 37 -10.01 -3.38 -0.75
C ILE A 37 -10.29 -2.25 0.24
N ILE A 38 -9.72 -2.36 1.44
CA ILE A 38 -9.70 -1.33 2.48
C ILE A 38 -8.25 -1.07 2.91
N GLY A 39 -8.00 0.03 3.63
CA GLY A 39 -6.67 0.42 4.08
C GLY A 39 -5.77 0.91 2.95
N LYS A 40 -6.33 1.68 1.99
CA LYS A 40 -5.52 2.41 1.02
C LYS A 40 -4.58 3.37 1.77
N TRP A 41 -3.36 3.56 1.30
CA TRP A 41 -2.31 4.29 2.03
C TRP A 41 -1.79 5.48 1.23
N PRO A 42 -1.55 6.67 1.82
CA PRO A 42 -0.99 7.81 1.09
C PRO A 42 0.36 7.49 0.45
N ILE A 43 0.57 8.03 -0.76
CA ILE A 43 1.88 7.98 -1.45
C ILE A 43 2.85 9.04 -0.91
N GLU A 44 2.34 10.01 -0.16
CA GLU A 44 3.16 11.06 0.47
C GLU A 44 4.18 10.44 1.44
N GLY A 45 5.40 10.98 1.43
CA GLY A 45 6.50 10.49 2.25
C GLY A 45 7.30 9.33 1.63
N TYR A 46 7.07 9.02 0.35
CA TYR A 46 7.88 8.09 -0.45
C TYR A 46 8.43 8.81 -1.70
N ASP A 47 9.67 8.51 -2.09
CA ASP A 47 10.30 8.97 -3.32
C ASP A 47 10.47 7.79 -4.29
N PHE A 48 9.48 7.61 -5.17
CA PHE A 48 9.45 6.60 -6.21
C PHE A 48 9.06 7.24 -7.55
N THR A 49 9.31 6.52 -8.65
CA THR A 49 8.98 6.97 -10.01
C THR A 49 7.68 6.33 -10.49
N GLU A 50 7.53 5.02 -10.32
CA GLU A 50 6.32 4.27 -10.69
C GLU A 50 6.02 3.16 -9.68
N SER A 51 4.75 2.79 -9.60
CA SER A 51 4.29 1.67 -8.79
C SER A 51 2.95 1.18 -9.31
N LYS A 52 2.82 -0.13 -9.57
CA LYS A 52 1.54 -0.77 -9.84
C LYS A 52 0.59 -0.73 -8.65
N ALA A 53 1.11 -0.45 -7.44
CA ALA A 53 0.29 -0.29 -6.25
C ALA A 53 -0.39 1.08 -6.19
N LYS A 54 0.06 2.08 -6.97
CA LYS A 54 -0.61 3.38 -7.04
C LYS A 54 -2.00 3.19 -7.65
N VAL A 55 -3.00 3.75 -6.98
CA VAL A 55 -4.37 3.78 -7.47
C VAL A 55 -4.45 4.82 -8.58
N GLU A 56 -5.09 4.46 -9.70
CA GLU A 56 -5.29 5.37 -10.82
C GLU A 56 -6.09 6.61 -10.37
N ASP A 57 -5.61 7.80 -10.76
CA ASP A 57 -6.20 9.11 -10.41
C ASP A 57 -6.29 9.45 -8.90
N GLU A 58 -5.64 8.69 -8.02
CA GLU A 58 -5.57 8.96 -6.58
C GLU A 58 -4.10 9.02 -6.11
N ASP A 59 -3.82 9.87 -5.11
CA ASP A 59 -2.52 9.90 -4.42
C ASP A 59 -2.46 8.86 -3.28
N LEU A 60 -2.93 7.65 -3.59
CA LEU A 60 -2.99 6.51 -2.67
C LEU A 60 -2.40 5.25 -3.31
N PHE A 61 -1.83 4.38 -2.49
CA PHE A 61 -1.56 2.99 -2.77
C PHE A 61 -2.75 2.10 -2.40
N TYR A 62 -2.90 0.95 -3.06
CA TYR A 62 -3.91 -0.06 -2.71
C TYR A 62 -3.72 -0.72 -1.33
N GLY A 63 -2.64 -0.41 -0.61
CA GLY A 63 -2.34 -0.97 0.70
C GLY A 63 -1.15 -0.26 1.35
N LEU A 64 -0.86 -0.61 2.61
CA LEU A 64 0.26 -0.05 3.36
C LEU A 64 1.60 -0.36 2.67
N ALA A 65 2.39 0.69 2.45
CA ALA A 65 3.75 0.59 1.97
C ALA A 65 4.73 0.60 3.15
N ILE A 66 5.72 -0.29 3.14
CA ILE A 66 6.81 -0.34 4.13
C ILE A 66 8.15 -0.41 3.39
N ASP A 67 9.12 0.36 3.86
CA ASP A 67 10.47 0.38 3.31
C ASP A 67 11.46 0.33 4.47
N GLU A 68 11.90 -0.88 4.80
CA GLU A 68 12.87 -1.15 5.88
C GLU A 68 14.31 -0.85 5.45
N ASP A 69 14.57 -0.72 4.14
CA ASP A 69 15.90 -0.44 3.61
C ASP A 69 16.25 1.04 3.75
N ASN A 70 15.25 1.92 3.55
CA ASN A 70 15.44 3.37 3.46
C ASN A 70 14.70 4.18 4.52
N GLN A 71 13.62 3.65 5.11
CA GLN A 71 12.80 4.34 6.11
C GLN A 71 12.38 3.44 7.29
N PRO A 72 13.29 2.63 7.88
CA PRO A 72 12.94 1.67 8.94
C PRO A 72 12.36 2.35 10.19
N GLU A 73 12.75 3.59 10.46
CA GLU A 73 12.25 4.38 11.59
C GLU A 73 10.75 4.69 11.50
N LEU A 74 10.18 4.65 10.29
CA LEU A 74 8.76 4.95 10.06
C LEU A 74 7.86 3.71 10.15
N THR A 75 8.40 2.49 10.13
CA THR A 75 7.59 1.27 10.06
C THR A 75 6.58 1.16 11.19
N GLN A 76 7.04 1.29 12.44
CA GLN A 76 6.17 1.09 13.61
C GLN A 76 5.03 2.10 13.64
N GLU A 77 5.34 3.36 13.29
CA GLU A 77 4.34 4.42 13.21
C GLU A 77 3.33 4.15 12.09
N ARG A 78 3.81 3.84 10.89
CA ARG A 78 2.96 3.57 9.71
C ARG A 78 2.03 2.38 9.94
N VAL A 79 2.54 1.27 10.50
CA VAL A 79 1.73 0.10 10.85
C VAL A 79 0.65 0.47 11.86
N LYS A 80 0.99 1.20 12.92
CA LYS A 80 0.01 1.61 13.94
C LYS A 80 -1.09 2.49 13.35
N ASN A 81 -0.71 3.50 12.56
CA ASN A 81 -1.66 4.41 11.92
C ASN A 81 -2.57 3.68 10.94
N TRP A 82 -2.01 2.76 10.16
CA TRP A 82 -2.77 1.92 9.24
C TRP A 82 -3.76 0.99 9.95
N LEU A 83 -3.37 0.37 11.06
CA LEU A 83 -4.29 -0.44 11.87
C LEU A 83 -5.47 0.39 12.41
N ASN A 84 -5.21 1.60 12.92
CA ASN A 84 -6.28 2.51 13.37
C ASN A 84 -7.23 2.91 12.21
N GLN A 85 -6.68 3.14 11.02
CA GLN A 85 -7.46 3.39 9.82
C GLN A 85 -8.35 2.17 9.48
N LEU A 86 -7.79 0.96 9.50
CA LEU A 86 -8.55 -0.27 9.23
C LEU A 86 -9.68 -0.49 10.23
N GLU A 87 -9.46 -0.21 11.52
CA GLU A 87 -10.52 -0.28 12.53
C GLU A 87 -11.69 0.65 12.19
N SER A 88 -11.41 1.85 11.67
CA SER A 88 -12.43 2.82 11.28
C SER A 88 -13.16 2.43 9.98
N GLU A 89 -12.48 1.79 9.04
CA GLU A 89 -13.04 1.37 7.74
C GLU A 89 -13.75 0.01 7.77
N SER A 90 -13.52 -0.78 8.82
CA SER A 90 -14.11 -2.12 9.01
C SER A 90 -15.50 -2.10 9.65
N ILE A 91 -15.99 -0.92 10.04
CA ILE A 91 -17.31 -0.69 10.64
C ILE A 91 -18.37 -0.51 9.53
#